data_AF-A0A7T5EY95-F1
#
_entry.id   AF-A0A7T5EY95-F1
#
_cell.length_a   1.000
_cell.length_b   1.000
_cell.length_c   1.000
_cell.angle_alpha   90.00
_cell.angle_beta   90.00
_cell.angle_gamma   90.00
#
_symmetry.space_group_name_H-M   'P 1'
#
loop_
_entity.id
_entity.type
_entity.pdbx_description
1 polymer ?
#
loop_
_entity_poly.entity_id
_entity_poly.type
_entity_poly.pdbx_seq_one_letter_code
_entity_poly.pdbx_strand_id
1 'polypeptide(L)'
;MSIKISWLSNGHVVHGYRKVFVIYDGDDLLKGVVAYAPMGYEQVYRVLELAQSRSDYEGVDIDPALLWGLSLLVQQLEKNKDFFTDDGYQKQRPLPLDAGELLGASLFRDALHRGTLVLPSRFGI
;
A
#
# COMPACT_ATOMS: atom_id res chain seq x y z
N MET A 1 -8.02 15.95 -9.98
CA MET A 1 -6.79 15.82 -9.16
C MET A 1 -6.30 14.37 -9.21
N SER A 2 -5.17 14.05 -8.61
CA SER A 2 -4.65 12.68 -8.56
C SER A 2 -4.02 12.46 -7.21
N ILE A 3 -4.11 11.26 -6.66
CA ILE A 3 -3.44 10.92 -5.42
C ILE A 3 -2.14 10.21 -5.79
N LYS A 4 -1.00 10.75 -5.33
CA LYS A 4 0.31 10.10 -5.47
C LYS A 4 0.72 9.51 -4.14
N ILE A 5 0.99 8.22 -4.12
CA ILE A 5 1.44 7.46 -2.96
C ILE A 5 2.89 7.07 -3.20
N SER A 6 3.78 7.50 -2.32
CA SER A 6 5.16 7.04 -2.25
C SER A 6 5.37 6.22 -0.97
N TRP A 7 6.47 5.49 -0.89
CA TRP A 7 6.81 4.71 0.29
C TRP A 7 8.28 4.86 0.65
N LEU A 8 8.56 4.75 1.94
CA LEU A 8 9.93 4.62 2.40
C LEU A 8 10.47 3.22 2.11
N SER A 9 11.78 3.09 2.04
CA SER A 9 12.47 1.81 1.88
C SER A 9 12.07 0.83 2.98
N ASN A 10 12.28 -0.47 2.72
CA ASN A 10 11.99 -1.53 3.68
C ASN A 10 12.75 -1.30 4.99
N GLY A 11 12.02 -0.93 6.03
CA GLY A 11 12.52 -0.99 7.40
C GLY A 11 12.41 -2.44 7.89
N HIS A 12 13.50 -3.20 7.80
CA HIS A 12 13.60 -4.46 8.53
C HIS A 12 13.57 -4.17 10.03
N VAL A 13 12.71 -4.88 10.76
CA VAL A 13 12.68 -4.86 12.22
C VAL A 13 12.79 -6.28 12.74
N VAL A 14 13.17 -6.44 14.01
CA VAL A 14 13.54 -7.72 14.64
C VAL A 14 12.54 -8.86 14.38
N HIS A 15 11.26 -8.55 14.14
CA HIS A 15 10.20 -9.54 13.92
C HIS A 15 9.40 -9.32 12.63
N GLY A 16 9.92 -8.62 11.63
CA GLY A 16 9.17 -8.43 10.39
C GLY A 16 9.54 -7.23 9.52
N TYR A 17 8.57 -6.80 8.71
CA TYR A 17 8.70 -5.69 7.76
C TYR A 17 7.79 -4.54 8.16
N ARG A 18 8.31 -3.31 8.10
CA ARG A 18 7.53 -2.09 8.30
C ARG A 18 7.40 -1.33 6.98
N LYS A 19 6.18 -0.88 6.67
CA LYS A 19 5.91 0.04 5.56
C LYS A 19 5.36 1.36 6.06
N VAL A 20 5.90 2.42 5.48
CA VAL A 20 5.47 3.79 5.70
C VAL A 20 5.17 4.40 4.33
N PHE A 21 3.98 4.95 4.20
CA PHE A 21 3.47 5.56 2.98
C PHE A 21 3.35 7.06 3.18
N VAL A 22 3.71 7.83 2.16
CA VAL A 22 3.56 9.28 2.12
C VAL A 22 2.65 9.61 0.96
N ILE A 23 1.56 10.32 1.25
CA ILE A 23 0.46 10.54 0.32
C ILE A 23 0.38 12.02 -0.03
N TYR A 24 0.32 12.28 -1.31
CA TYR A 24 0.25 13.61 -1.91
C TYR A 24 -1.03 13.74 -2.73
N ASP A 25 -1.56 14.96 -2.76
CA ASP A 25 -2.57 15.40 -3.70
C ASP A 25 -1.91 16.21 -4.82
N GLY A 26 -2.18 15.80 -6.06
CA GLY A 26 -1.38 16.21 -7.21
C GLY A 26 0.09 15.79 -7.04
N ASP A 27 1.00 16.65 -7.49
CA ASP A 27 2.41 16.34 -7.50
C ASP A 27 3.10 16.60 -6.16
N ASP A 28 2.77 17.67 -5.44
CA ASP A 28 3.62 18.07 -4.29
C ASP A 28 2.85 18.43 -3.01
N LEU A 29 1.51 18.43 -3.01
CA LEU A 29 0.76 18.79 -1.80
C LEU A 29 0.68 17.58 -0.86
N LEU A 30 1.52 17.55 0.17
CA LEU A 30 1.48 16.51 1.21
C LEU A 30 0.10 16.51 1.91
N LYS A 31 -0.59 15.38 1.84
CA LYS A 31 -1.87 15.15 2.54
C LYS A 31 -1.69 14.37 3.83
N GLY A 32 -0.75 13.44 3.86
CA GLY A 32 -0.45 12.73 5.09
C GLY A 32 0.53 11.58 4.95
N VAL A 33 0.81 10.96 6.09
CA VAL A 33 1.75 9.86 6.26
C VAL A 33 1.06 8.73 7.01
N VAL A 34 1.14 7.52 6.47
CA VAL A 34 0.55 6.32 7.04
C VAL A 34 1.65 5.32 7.35
N ALA A 35 1.82 5.00 8.62
CA ALA A 35 2.74 3.98 9.09
C ALA A 35 1.97 2.74 9.53
N TYR A 36 2.19 1.62 8.84
CA TYR A 36 1.70 0.34 9.34
C TYR A 36 2.61 -0.19 10.45
N ALA A 37 2.01 -0.86 11.44
CA ALA A 37 2.75 -1.67 12.39
C ALA A 37 3.55 -2.78 11.65
N PRO A 38 4.65 -3.27 12.23
CA PRO A 38 5.43 -4.35 11.62
C PRO A 38 4.58 -5.57 11.30
N MET A 39 4.77 -6.10 10.10
CA MET A 39 4.18 -7.33 9.64
C MET A 39 5.13 -8.49 9.86
N GLY A 40 4.69 -9.52 10.57
CA GLY A 40 5.47 -10.73 10.80
C GLY A 40 5.74 -11.50 9.49
N TYR A 41 6.80 -12.31 9.51
CA TYR A 41 7.21 -13.10 8.34
C TYR A 41 6.11 -14.02 7.83
N GLU A 42 5.32 -14.63 8.73
CA GLU A 42 4.19 -15.49 8.34
C GLU A 42 3.13 -14.72 7.56
N GLN A 43 2.82 -13.49 7.95
CA GLN A 43 1.86 -12.65 7.23
C GLN A 43 2.40 -12.24 5.86
N VAL A 44 3.70 -11.91 5.75
CA VAL A 44 4.37 -11.62 4.48
C VAL A 44 4.24 -12.82 3.54
N TYR A 45 4.48 -14.02 4.06
CA TYR A 45 4.40 -15.25 3.30
C TYR A 45 2.97 -15.55 2.83
N ARG A 46 1.96 -15.34 3.69
CA ARG A 46 0.54 -15.48 3.28
C ARG A 46 0.16 -14.52 2.16
N VAL A 47 0.65 -13.27 2.18
CA VAL A 47 0.39 -12.32 1.09
C VAL A 47 0.99 -12.81 -0.23
N LEU A 48 2.20 -13.39 -0.17
CA LEU A 48 2.83 -14.01 -1.33
C LEU A 48 1.97 -15.17 -1.87
N GLU A 49 1.47 -16.06 -1.01
CA GLU A 49 0.59 -17.17 -1.42
C GLU A 49 -0.72 -16.66 -2.06
N LEU A 50 -1.35 -15.64 -1.46
CA LEU A 50 -2.54 -15.01 -2.01
C LEU A 50 -2.26 -14.39 -3.38
N ALA A 51 -1.15 -13.68 -3.53
CA ALA A 51 -0.75 -13.10 -4.81
C ALA A 51 -0.55 -14.19 -5.88
N GLN A 52 0.10 -15.30 -5.52
CA GLN A 52 0.35 -16.44 -6.42
C GLN A 52 -0.92 -17.19 -6.83
N SER A 53 -1.98 -17.15 -6.00
CA SER A 53 -3.26 -17.80 -6.32
C SER A 53 -4.11 -17.06 -7.37
N ARG A 54 -3.73 -15.82 -7.72
CA ARG A 54 -4.50 -14.99 -8.64
C ARG A 54 -4.23 -15.34 -10.10
N SER A 55 -5.24 -15.19 -10.94
CA SER A 55 -5.13 -15.42 -12.38
C SER A 55 -4.24 -14.41 -13.11
N ASP A 56 -4.01 -13.23 -12.53
CA ASP A 56 -3.13 -12.19 -13.07
C ASP A 56 -1.71 -12.23 -12.48
N TYR A 57 -1.35 -13.31 -11.79
CA TYR A 57 0.01 -13.49 -11.29
C TYR A 57 0.98 -13.84 -12.43
N GLU A 58 2.00 -13.01 -12.62
CA GLU A 58 2.95 -13.12 -13.74
C GLU A 58 4.38 -13.49 -13.32
N GLY A 59 4.59 -13.95 -12.09
CA GLY A 59 5.92 -14.35 -11.61
C GLY A 59 6.83 -13.21 -11.15
N VAL A 60 8.09 -13.57 -10.89
CA VAL A 60 9.01 -13.05 -9.87
C VAL A 60 9.36 -11.55 -9.97
N ASP A 61 8.78 -10.75 -9.08
CA ASP A 61 9.40 -9.64 -8.32
C ASP A 61 8.29 -8.92 -7.54
N ILE A 62 7.87 -9.53 -6.43
CA ILE A 62 6.89 -8.90 -5.54
C ILE A 62 7.55 -8.62 -4.19
N ASP A 63 7.35 -7.40 -3.70
CA ASP A 63 7.54 -7.09 -2.28
C ASP A 63 6.17 -7.32 -1.61
N PRO A 64 5.96 -8.47 -0.92
CA PRO A 64 4.63 -8.79 -0.40
C PRO A 64 4.20 -7.79 0.69
N ALA A 65 5.16 -7.22 1.42
CA ALA A 65 4.86 -6.18 2.41
C ALA A 65 4.39 -4.89 1.77
N LEU A 66 4.99 -4.51 0.64
CA LEU A 66 4.55 -3.35 -0.12
C LEU A 66 3.19 -3.60 -0.77
N LEU A 67 3.01 -4.77 -1.41
CA LEU A 67 1.77 -5.14 -2.06
C LEU A 67 0.60 -5.07 -1.08
N TRP A 68 0.75 -5.67 0.10
CA TRP A 68 -0.27 -5.62 1.13
C TRP A 68 -0.54 -4.22 1.65
N GLY A 69 0.52 -3.46 1.97
CA GLY A 69 0.37 -2.10 2.48
C GLY A 69 -0.29 -1.15 1.48
N LEU A 70 0.06 -1.24 0.20
CA LEU A 70 -0.59 -0.45 -0.87
C LEU A 70 -2.05 -0.88 -1.05
N SER A 71 -2.33 -2.19 -1.04
CA SER A 71 -3.70 -2.70 -1.20
C SER A 71 -4.63 -2.22 -0.08
N LEU A 72 -4.16 -2.28 1.18
CA LEU A 72 -4.90 -1.75 2.32
C LEU A 72 -5.12 -0.24 2.20
N LEU A 73 -4.06 0.51 1.86
CA LEU A 73 -4.15 1.96 1.78
C LEU A 73 -5.10 2.41 0.68
N VAL A 74 -5.04 1.79 -0.51
CA VAL A 74 -5.96 2.08 -1.63
C VAL A 74 -7.40 1.86 -1.20
N GLN A 75 -7.71 0.72 -0.59
CA GLN A 75 -9.06 0.43 -0.11
C GLN A 75 -9.54 1.42 0.95
N GLN A 76 -8.65 1.89 1.83
CA GLN A 76 -9.01 2.85 2.86
C GLN A 76 -9.30 4.23 2.28
N LEU A 77 -8.48 4.69 1.34
CA LEU A 77 -8.70 5.93 0.58
C LEU A 77 -9.98 5.85 -0.27
N GLU A 78 -10.33 4.66 -0.76
CA GLU A 78 -11.59 4.39 -1.47
C GLU A 78 -12.81 4.48 -0.55
N LYS A 79 -12.72 3.90 0.65
CA LYS A 79 -13.84 3.78 1.58
C LYS A 79 -14.06 5.03 2.44
N ASN A 80 -13.01 5.82 2.69
CA ASN A 80 -13.07 6.96 3.59
C ASN A 80 -12.53 8.24 2.92
N LYS A 81 -13.42 9.21 2.68
CA LYS A 81 -13.05 10.51 2.10
C LYS A 81 -12.26 11.38 3.09
N ASP A 82 -12.58 11.27 4.37
CA ASP A 82 -11.89 11.95 5.46
C ASP A 82 -10.88 11.00 6.11
N PHE A 83 -10.06 10.38 5.27
CA PHE A 83 -9.13 9.37 5.75
C PHE A 83 -8.07 9.96 6.67
N PHE A 84 -7.64 11.21 6.49
CA PHE A 84 -6.53 11.82 7.24
C PHE A 84 -7.00 12.51 8.53
N THR A 85 -6.17 12.42 9.57
CA THR A 85 -6.31 13.19 10.82
C THR A 85 -5.79 14.62 10.63
N ASP A 86 -6.14 15.54 11.54
CA ASP A 86 -5.73 16.95 11.48
C ASP A 86 -4.21 17.15 11.44
N ASP A 87 -3.44 16.24 12.03
CA ASP A 87 -1.97 16.26 12.03
C ASP A 87 -1.34 15.57 10.80
N GLY A 88 -2.17 14.99 9.93
CA GLY A 88 -1.75 14.27 8.73
C GLY A 88 -0.96 12.99 9.01
N TYR A 89 -0.89 12.49 10.24
CA TYR A 89 -0.13 11.28 10.58
C TYR A 89 -1.01 10.18 11.15
N GLN A 90 -0.88 8.97 10.59
CA GLN A 90 -1.60 7.81 11.06
C GLN A 90 -0.70 6.61 11.28
N LYS A 91 -0.91 5.95 12.42
CA LYS A 91 -0.32 4.65 12.71
C LYS A 91 -1.42 3.62 12.88
N GLN A 92 -1.33 2.54 12.11
CA GLN A 92 -2.39 1.52 12.11
C GLN A 92 -1.83 0.11 12.12
N ARG A 93 -2.61 -0.80 12.74
CA ARG A 93 -2.36 -2.22 12.61
C ARG A 93 -2.96 -2.67 11.27
N PRO A 94 -2.15 -3.24 10.39
CA PRO A 94 -2.64 -3.68 9.10
C PRO A 94 -3.57 -4.91 9.26
N LEU A 95 -4.61 -4.97 8.43
CA LEU A 95 -5.65 -5.99 8.48
C LEU A 95 -5.34 -7.13 7.48
N PRO A 96 -5.79 -8.37 7.76
CA PRO A 96 -5.77 -9.43 6.76
C PRO A 96 -6.53 -9.01 5.49
N LEU A 97 -6.06 -9.47 4.34
CA LEU A 97 -6.71 -9.27 3.04
C LEU A 97 -6.99 -10.62 2.39
N ASP A 98 -8.04 -10.67 1.58
CA ASP A 98 -8.29 -11.76 0.63
C ASP A 98 -7.59 -11.52 -0.72
N ALA A 99 -7.49 -12.55 -1.55
CA ALA A 99 -6.79 -12.47 -2.84
C ALA A 99 -7.38 -11.40 -3.78
N GLY A 100 -8.71 -11.24 -3.79
CA GLY A 100 -9.41 -10.23 -4.61
C GLY A 100 -9.27 -8.80 -4.10
N GLU A 101 -8.76 -8.62 -2.88
CA GLU A 101 -8.55 -7.33 -2.24
C GLU A 101 -7.14 -6.77 -2.47
N LEU A 102 -6.25 -7.59 -3.04
CA LEU A 102 -4.90 -7.20 -3.40
C LEU A 102 -4.92 -6.35 -4.69
N LEU A 103 -4.02 -5.36 -4.75
CA LEU A 103 -3.83 -4.50 -5.92
C LEU A 103 -3.55 -5.34 -7.18
N GLY A 104 -4.10 -4.94 -8.33
CA GLY A 104 -3.83 -5.55 -9.64
C GLY A 104 -2.34 -5.77 -9.90
N ALA A 105 -1.92 -6.94 -10.40
CA ALA A 105 -0.50 -7.24 -10.61
C ALA A 105 0.19 -6.24 -11.54
N SER A 106 -0.47 -5.87 -12.65
CA SER A 106 0.01 -4.84 -13.59
C SER A 106 0.20 -3.49 -12.89
N LEU A 107 -0.82 -3.04 -12.13
CA LEU A 107 -0.78 -1.75 -11.44
C LEU A 107 0.32 -1.72 -10.37
N PHE A 108 0.49 -2.82 -9.64
CA PHE A 108 1.53 -2.95 -8.64
C PHE A 108 2.94 -2.92 -9.27
N ARG A 109 3.15 -3.63 -10.39
CA ARG A 109 4.43 -3.63 -11.08
C ARG A 109 4.81 -2.25 -11.61
N ASP A 110 3.86 -1.56 -12.21
CA ASP A 110 4.06 -0.19 -12.69
C ASP A 110 4.43 0.75 -11.53
N ALA A 111 3.76 0.59 -10.38
CA ALA A 111 4.08 1.35 -9.18
C ALA A 111 5.49 1.03 -8.67
N LEU A 112 5.85 -0.26 -8.60
CA LEU A 112 7.17 -0.70 -8.14
C LEU A 112 8.29 -0.11 -9.01
N HIS A 113 8.13 -0.14 -10.33
CA HIS A 113 9.09 0.44 -11.27
C HIS A 113 9.23 1.96 -11.12
N ARG A 114 8.14 2.67 -10.82
CA ARG A 114 8.13 4.13 -10.66
C ARG A 114 8.53 4.59 -9.27
N GLY A 115 8.52 3.70 -8.28
CA GLY A 115 8.68 4.05 -6.86
C GLY A 115 7.49 4.80 -6.26
N THR A 116 6.37 4.89 -7.00
CA THR A 116 5.15 5.58 -6.58
C THR A 116 3.93 4.96 -7.24
N LEU A 117 2.78 4.95 -6.55
CA LEU A 117 1.47 4.60 -7.10
C LEU A 117 0.67 5.89 -7.32
N VAL A 118 0.16 6.10 -8.54
CA VAL A 118 -0.69 7.26 -8.86
C VAL A 118 -2.11 6.79 -9.14
N LEU A 119 -3.07 7.36 -8.42
CA LEU A 119 -4.48 7.02 -8.50
C LEU A 119 -5.30 8.22 -9.04
N PRO A 120 -6.29 8.00 -9.92
CA PRO A 120 -7.11 9.09 -10.46
C PRO A 120 -8.07 9.68 -9.40
N SER A 121 -8.35 10.99 -9.46
CA SER A 121 -9.21 11.76 -8.51
C SER A 121 -10.60 11.23 -8.16
N ARG A 122 -11.07 10.12 -8.72
CA ARG A 122 -12.45 9.65 -8.45
C ARG A 122 -12.70 9.44 -6.95
N PHE A 123 -11.62 9.38 -6.16
CA PHE A 123 -11.56 9.68 -4.72
C PHE A 123 -11.75 11.19 -4.50
N GLY A 124 -13.01 11.66 -4.51
CA GLY A 124 -13.33 13.04 -4.17
C GLY A 124 -12.98 13.33 -2.72
N ILE A 125 -11.84 14.01 -2.52
CA ILE A 125 -11.48 14.77 -1.32
C ILE A 125 -12.02 16.19 -1.50
#